data_AF-A0A9X0D818-F1
#
_entry.id   AF-A0A9X0D818-F1
#
_cell.length_a   1.000
_cell.length_b   1.000
_cell.length_c   1.000
_cell.angle_alpha   90.00
_cell.angle_beta   90.00
_cell.angle_gamma   90.00
#
_symmetry.space_group_name_H-M   'P 1'
#
loop_
_entity.id
_entity.type
_entity.pdbx_description
1 polymer ?
#
loop_
_entity_poly.entity_id
_entity_poly.type
_entity_poly.pdbx_seq_one_letter_code
_entity_poly.pdbx_strand_id
1 'polypeptide(L)'
;MPSLKARCSICQRQFATARSLNTHAEKFGHRFQERDIQFFKAESNVPVDVPVAQRIPEAQKPEYKKFLCGLAELVNSYLNPEVKSKWVKIDLIMAPAGCFKQLMIDLELGNPFAMREARHPAPLKCMSTAVYYNIYDKNSLANLFAQTTMPLKTKAYFRNKEEVSAPPSAVQNLSAREKVLLAKQRAGSRWGTEANLTRQRPGDSCYAARESGPAQESSKLSGGRTSFLRPTMVISDYGTSWNMWN
;
A
#
# COMPACT_ATOMS: atom_id res chain seq x y z
N MET A 1 -10.71 17.84 -0.19
CA MET A 1 -12.04 17.20 -0.26
C MET A 1 -12.38 16.67 1.12
N PRO A 2 -13.64 16.79 1.56
CA PRO A 2 -14.02 16.43 2.92
C PRO A 2 -13.86 14.93 3.17
N SER A 3 -13.29 14.57 4.31
CA SER A 3 -13.21 13.19 4.78
C SER A 3 -14.56 12.76 5.33
N LEU A 4 -15.03 11.57 4.97
CA LEU A 4 -16.19 10.97 5.64
C LEU A 4 -15.76 10.44 7.01
N LYS A 5 -16.64 10.54 8.00
CA LYS A 5 -16.34 10.17 9.39
C LYS A 5 -17.13 8.95 9.80
N ALA A 6 -16.47 8.00 10.47
CA ALA A 6 -17.15 6.93 11.19
C ALA A 6 -17.68 7.48 12.52
N ARG A 7 -18.81 6.98 13.01
CA ARG A 7 -19.44 7.49 14.25
C ARG A 7 -19.69 6.36 15.24
N CYS A 8 -19.43 6.61 16.52
CA CYS A 8 -19.83 5.69 17.57
C CYS A 8 -21.32 5.85 17.88
N SER A 9 -22.09 4.77 17.80
CA SER A 9 -23.54 4.77 18.07
C SER A 9 -23.90 5.03 19.54
N ILE A 10 -22.99 4.77 20.47
CA ILE A 10 -23.21 4.93 21.92
C ILE A 10 -22.88 6.36 22.35
N CYS A 11 -21.65 6.82 22.10
CA CYS A 11 -21.19 8.13 22.58
C CYS A 11 -21.32 9.26 21.54
N GLN A 12 -21.75 8.95 20.32
CA GLN A 12 -21.94 9.89 19.21
C GLN A 12 -20.68 10.63 18.73
N ARG A 13 -19.48 10.22 19.20
CA ARG A 13 -18.20 10.79 18.75
C ARG A 13 -17.88 10.37 17.32
N GLN A 14 -17.24 11.28 16.58
CA GLN A 14 -16.83 11.08 15.19
C GLN A 14 -15.34 10.74 15.09
N PHE A 15 -15.00 9.90 14.12
CA PHE A 15 -13.66 9.35 13.92
C PHE A 15 -13.31 9.37 12.42
N ALA A 16 -12.04 9.61 12.10
CA ALA A 16 -11.60 9.69 10.70
C ALA A 16 -11.53 8.33 10.00
N THR A 17 -11.39 7.24 10.75
CA THR A 17 -11.22 5.87 10.22
C THR A 17 -12.00 4.86 11.06
N ALA A 18 -12.36 3.72 10.46
CA ALA A 18 -12.95 2.60 11.18
C ALA A 18 -12.02 2.11 12.31
N ARG A 19 -10.71 2.09 12.07
CA ARG A 19 -9.73 1.68 13.09
C ARG A 19 -9.73 2.58 14.33
N SER A 20 -9.78 3.90 14.14
CA SER A 20 -9.86 4.84 15.28
C SER A 20 -11.16 4.67 16.08
N LEU A 21 -12.26 4.31 15.41
CA LEU A 21 -13.51 3.96 16.07
C LEU A 21 -13.37 2.66 16.88
N ASN A 22 -12.76 1.61 16.29
CA ASN A 22 -12.48 0.32 16.96
C ASN A 22 -11.65 0.52 18.23
N THR A 23 -10.52 1.23 18.14
CA THR A 23 -9.68 1.53 19.31
C THR A 23 -10.44 2.34 20.37
N HIS A 24 -11.31 3.26 19.97
CA HIS A 24 -12.16 3.97 20.91
C HIS A 24 -13.07 3.00 21.67
N ALA A 25 -13.76 2.12 20.98
CA ALA A 25 -14.71 1.22 21.63
C ALA A 25 -14.08 0.19 22.54
N GLU A 26 -12.95 -0.39 22.14
CA GLU A 26 -12.15 -1.26 23.00
C GLU A 26 -11.80 -0.55 24.30
N LYS A 27 -11.35 0.71 24.20
CA LYS A 27 -10.98 1.53 25.37
C LYS A 27 -12.16 1.82 26.31
N PHE A 28 -13.36 2.01 25.77
CA PHE A 28 -14.55 2.39 26.55
C PHE A 28 -15.51 1.20 26.79
N GLY A 29 -15.13 -0.02 26.43
CA GLY A 29 -15.97 -1.22 26.60
C GLY A 29 -17.23 -1.22 25.74
N HIS A 30 -17.28 -0.42 24.67
CA HIS A 30 -18.39 -0.43 23.72
C HIS A 30 -18.32 -1.70 22.87
N ARG A 31 -19.44 -2.42 22.75
CA ARG A 31 -19.55 -3.54 21.83
C ARG A 31 -20.17 -3.07 20.52
N PHE A 32 -19.52 -3.37 19.41
CA PHE A 32 -20.10 -3.29 18.08
C PHE A 32 -19.56 -4.40 17.21
N GLN A 33 -20.31 -4.70 16.15
CA GLN A 33 -19.87 -5.61 15.11
C GLN A 33 -19.29 -4.76 13.99
N GLU A 34 -18.22 -5.23 13.33
CA GLU A 34 -17.58 -4.42 12.28
C GLU A 34 -18.57 -4.05 11.17
N ARG A 35 -19.52 -4.94 10.85
CA ARG A 35 -20.61 -4.72 9.90
C ARG A 35 -21.55 -3.55 10.24
N ASP A 36 -21.53 -3.08 11.48
CA ASP A 36 -22.38 -1.97 11.94
C ASP A 36 -21.68 -0.60 11.76
N ILE A 37 -20.43 -0.58 11.28
CA ILE A 37 -19.69 0.67 11.08
C ILE A 37 -20.25 1.42 9.88
N GLN A 38 -20.89 2.56 10.16
CA GLN A 38 -21.40 3.49 9.15
C GLN A 38 -20.51 4.73 9.03
N PHE A 39 -20.40 5.23 7.80
CA PHE A 39 -19.70 6.47 7.47
C PHE A 39 -20.70 7.59 7.18
N PHE A 40 -20.37 8.81 7.61
CA PHE A 40 -21.21 9.99 7.51
C PHE A 40 -20.44 11.14 6.86
N LYS A 41 -21.14 12.06 6.21
CA LYS A 41 -20.53 13.34 5.79
C LYS A 41 -20.27 14.20 7.03
N ALA A 42 -19.18 14.97 7.03
CA ALA A 42 -18.67 15.68 8.22
C ALA A 42 -19.71 16.59 8.93
N GLU A 43 -20.71 17.07 8.20
CA GLU A 43 -21.74 17.99 8.69
C GLU A 43 -23.16 17.41 8.60
N SER A 44 -23.29 16.14 8.18
CA SER A 44 -24.59 15.52 7.96
C SER A 44 -24.71 14.23 8.77
N ASN A 45 -25.88 14.03 9.36
CA ASN A 45 -26.25 12.73 9.94
C ASN A 45 -26.71 11.73 8.87
N VAL A 46 -26.62 12.08 7.59
CA VAL A 46 -26.95 11.18 6.48
C VAL A 46 -25.81 10.17 6.30
N PRO A 47 -26.09 8.86 6.46
CA PRO A 47 -25.11 7.83 6.20
C PRO A 47 -24.77 7.79 4.71
N VAL A 48 -23.51 7.50 4.40
CA VAL A 48 -23.04 7.27 3.04
C VAL A 48 -23.18 5.79 2.73
N ASP A 49 -23.74 5.50 1.56
CA ASP A 49 -23.90 4.12 1.11
C ASP A 49 -22.52 3.49 0.90
N VAL A 50 -22.33 2.32 1.52
CA VAL A 50 -21.08 1.57 1.46
C VAL A 50 -21.30 0.44 0.45
N PRO A 51 -20.33 0.21 -0.45
CA PRO A 51 -20.41 -0.85 -1.45
C PRO A 51 -20.64 -2.20 -0.78
N VAL A 52 -21.72 -2.89 -1.16
CA VAL A 52 -21.96 -4.25 -0.68
C VAL A 52 -21.34 -5.24 -1.66
N ALA A 53 -20.49 -6.11 -1.15
CA ALA A 53 -19.87 -7.20 -1.91
C ALA A 53 -20.96 -8.07 -2.54
N GLN A 54 -20.82 -8.38 -3.83
CA GLN A 54 -21.86 -9.07 -4.59
C GLN A 54 -21.22 -9.90 -5.72
N ARG A 55 -21.73 -11.13 -5.91
CA ARG A 55 -21.29 -11.98 -7.01
C ARG A 55 -21.81 -11.46 -8.34
N ILE A 56 -20.93 -11.39 -9.34
CA ILE A 56 -21.34 -11.05 -10.71
C ILE A 56 -21.95 -12.27 -11.42
N PRO A 57 -22.85 -12.04 -12.40
CA PRO A 57 -23.34 -13.10 -13.27
C PRO A 57 -22.20 -13.77 -14.06
N GLU A 58 -22.37 -15.05 -14.41
CA GLU A 58 -21.39 -15.81 -15.22
C GLU A 58 -21.03 -15.09 -16.53
N ALA A 59 -22.00 -14.44 -17.16
CA ALA A 59 -21.81 -13.68 -18.40
C ALA A 59 -20.78 -12.53 -18.27
N GLN A 60 -20.60 -11.96 -17.07
CA GLN A 60 -19.68 -10.86 -16.80
C GLN A 60 -18.29 -11.32 -16.34
N LYS A 61 -18.11 -12.61 -16.04
CA LYS A 61 -16.80 -13.15 -15.60
C LYS A 61 -15.65 -12.91 -16.59
N PRO A 62 -15.83 -12.98 -17.92
CA PRO A 62 -14.76 -12.67 -18.86
C PRO A 62 -14.24 -11.23 -18.72
N GLU A 63 -15.14 -10.26 -18.53
CA GLU A 63 -14.77 -8.85 -18.32
C GLU A 63 -14.05 -8.67 -16.98
N TYR A 64 -14.53 -9.33 -15.94
CA TYR A 64 -13.88 -9.34 -14.64
C TYR A 64 -12.45 -9.91 -14.70
N LYS A 65 -12.22 -10.99 -15.45
CA LYS A 65 -10.87 -11.53 -15.68
C LYS A 65 -9.96 -10.53 -16.39
N LYS A 66 -10.46 -9.82 -17.41
CA LYS A 66 -9.70 -8.75 -18.10
C LYS A 66 -9.34 -7.63 -17.13
N PHE A 67 -10.29 -7.23 -16.29
CA PHE A 67 -10.07 -6.24 -15.23
C PHE A 67 -8.97 -6.70 -14.26
N LEU A 68 -8.99 -7.96 -13.81
CA LEU A 68 -7.94 -8.51 -12.95
C LEU A 68 -6.57 -8.54 -13.63
N CYS A 69 -6.49 -8.86 -14.93
CA CYS A 69 -5.24 -8.79 -15.67
C CYS A 69 -4.66 -7.37 -15.69
N GLY A 70 -5.47 -6.36 -16.02
CA GLY A 70 -5.03 -4.97 -16.01
C GLY A 70 -4.62 -4.49 -14.61
N LEU A 71 -5.30 -5.00 -13.58
CA LEU A 71 -4.93 -4.75 -12.19
C LEU A 71 -3.57 -5.37 -11.85
N ALA A 72 -3.32 -6.62 -12.26
CA ALA A 72 -2.04 -7.29 -12.06
C ALA A 72 -0.89 -6.55 -12.76
N GLU A 73 -1.10 -6.11 -14.00
CA GLU A 73 -0.14 -5.31 -14.75
C GLU A 73 0.18 -3.99 -14.03
N LEU A 74 -0.86 -3.29 -13.56
CA LEU A 74 -0.68 -2.07 -12.78
C LEU A 74 0.13 -2.33 -11.51
N VAL A 75 -0.19 -3.37 -10.74
CA VAL A 75 0.58 -3.71 -9.54
C VAL A 75 2.04 -4.06 -9.89
N ASN A 76 2.25 -4.84 -10.94
CA ASN A 76 3.58 -5.22 -11.40
C ASN A 76 4.40 -4.01 -11.87
N SER A 77 3.76 -2.98 -12.43
CA SER A 77 4.44 -1.75 -12.87
C SER A 77 5.12 -1.00 -11.71
N TYR A 78 4.59 -1.09 -10.48
CA TYR A 78 5.21 -0.51 -9.29
C TYR A 78 6.52 -1.19 -8.87
N LEU A 79 6.84 -2.35 -9.44
CA LEU A 79 8.15 -2.99 -9.24
C LEU A 79 9.26 -2.30 -10.04
N ASN A 80 8.91 -1.48 -11.03
CA ASN A 80 9.89 -0.74 -11.82
C ASN A 80 10.65 0.25 -10.92
N PRO A 81 12.00 0.24 -10.93
CA PRO A 81 12.82 1.12 -10.08
C PRO A 81 12.62 2.62 -10.35
N GLU A 82 12.11 3.02 -11.52
CA GLU A 82 11.83 4.43 -11.83
C GLU A 82 10.58 4.95 -11.12
N VAL A 83 9.69 4.07 -10.65
CA VAL A 83 8.50 4.44 -9.90
C VAL A 83 8.91 4.84 -8.49
N LYS A 84 8.83 6.14 -8.18
CA LYS A 84 9.30 6.72 -6.91
C LYS A 84 8.60 6.14 -5.67
N SER A 85 7.36 5.70 -5.80
CA SER A 85 6.54 5.16 -4.72
C SER A 85 6.46 3.65 -4.80
N LYS A 86 7.18 2.95 -3.91
CA LYS A 86 7.15 1.48 -3.78
C LYS A 86 5.89 0.92 -3.11
N TRP A 87 4.93 1.80 -2.81
CA TRP A 87 3.66 1.42 -2.23
C TRP A 87 2.71 1.19 -3.38
N VAL A 88 2.11 0.00 -3.42
CA VAL A 88 1.06 -0.31 -4.39
C VAL A 88 -0.21 0.37 -3.90
N LYS A 89 -0.41 1.61 -4.36
CA LYS A 89 -1.67 2.31 -4.22
C LYS A 89 -2.46 2.04 -5.49
N ILE A 90 -3.30 1.02 -5.46
CA ILE A 90 -4.30 0.83 -6.50
C ILE A 90 -5.32 1.94 -6.26
N ASP A 91 -5.53 2.83 -7.23
CA ASP A 91 -6.60 3.83 -7.22
C ASP A 91 -7.61 3.45 -8.32
N LEU A 92 -8.67 2.76 -7.94
CA LEU A 92 -9.71 2.34 -8.90
C LEU A 92 -10.73 3.46 -9.12
N ILE A 93 -10.30 4.54 -9.76
CA ILE A 93 -11.16 5.71 -10.01
C ILE A 93 -12.16 5.43 -11.14
N MET A 94 -12.11 4.28 -11.83
CA MET A 94 -13.08 3.96 -12.90
C MET A 94 -13.38 2.45 -13.01
N ALA A 95 -13.26 1.70 -11.92
CA ALA A 95 -13.62 0.29 -11.96
C ALA A 95 -15.14 0.15 -12.15
N PRO A 96 -15.62 -0.70 -13.09
CA PRO A 96 -17.03 -1.03 -13.17
C PRO A 96 -17.53 -1.58 -11.83
N ALA A 97 -18.66 -1.06 -11.33
CA ALA A 97 -19.17 -1.39 -10.00
C ALA A 97 -19.33 -2.91 -9.78
N GLY A 98 -19.78 -3.65 -10.80
CA GLY A 98 -19.89 -5.12 -10.72
C GLY A 98 -18.55 -5.81 -10.48
N CYS A 99 -17.51 -5.41 -11.24
CA CYS A 99 -16.16 -5.95 -11.08
C CYS A 99 -15.60 -5.63 -9.68
N PHE A 100 -15.88 -4.43 -9.17
CA PHE A 100 -15.44 -4.05 -7.84
C PHE A 100 -16.14 -4.86 -6.74
N LYS A 101 -17.47 -5.03 -6.82
CA LYS A 101 -18.22 -5.85 -5.88
C LYS A 101 -17.78 -7.31 -5.85
N GLN A 102 -17.44 -7.89 -7.01
CA GLN A 102 -16.86 -9.22 -7.10
C GLN A 102 -15.45 -9.26 -6.47
N LEU A 103 -14.62 -8.25 -6.76
CA LEU A 103 -13.28 -8.12 -6.18
C LEU A 103 -13.30 -8.09 -4.65
N MET A 104 -14.30 -7.44 -4.05
CA MET A 104 -14.48 -7.45 -2.59
C MET A 104 -14.72 -8.85 -2.05
N ILE A 105 -15.48 -9.69 -2.76
CA ILE A 105 -15.70 -11.09 -2.36
C ILE A 105 -14.40 -11.87 -2.45
N ASP A 106 -13.70 -11.78 -3.59
CA ASP A 106 -12.53 -12.63 -3.84
C ASP A 106 -11.33 -12.25 -2.97
N LEU A 107 -11.31 -11.03 -2.43
CA LEU A 107 -10.33 -10.55 -1.46
C LEU A 107 -10.83 -10.58 -0.02
N GLU A 108 -12.04 -11.10 0.22
CA GLU A 108 -12.70 -11.16 1.54
C GLU A 108 -12.70 -9.79 2.25
N LEU A 109 -12.90 -8.72 1.47
CA LEU A 109 -12.94 -7.35 1.98
C LEU A 109 -14.28 -7.12 2.67
N GLY A 110 -14.22 -6.95 3.99
CA GLY A 110 -15.34 -6.52 4.81
C GLY A 110 -15.57 -5.01 4.70
N ASN A 111 -15.51 -4.32 5.83
CA ASN A 111 -15.78 -2.88 5.87
C ASN A 111 -14.58 -2.05 5.45
N PRO A 112 -14.82 -0.88 4.83
CA PRO A 112 -13.73 -0.01 4.45
C PRO A 112 -13.04 0.60 5.66
N PHE A 113 -11.72 0.72 5.55
CA PHE A 113 -10.86 1.36 6.53
C PHE A 113 -11.16 2.86 6.66
N ALA A 114 -11.37 3.53 5.51
CA ALA A 114 -11.69 4.94 5.42
C ALA A 114 -12.50 5.23 4.16
N MET A 115 -13.18 6.37 4.14
CA MET A 115 -13.90 6.86 2.96
C MET A 115 -13.72 8.38 2.83
N ARG A 116 -13.69 8.88 1.60
CA ARG A 116 -13.65 10.32 1.30
C ARG A 116 -14.47 10.62 0.05
N GLU A 117 -14.85 11.87 -0.11
CA GLU A 117 -15.33 12.33 -1.41
C GLU A 117 -14.13 12.59 -2.34
N ALA A 118 -14.25 12.15 -3.59
CA ALA A 118 -13.26 12.32 -4.65
C ALA A 118 -13.92 12.95 -5.88
N ARG A 119 -13.21 13.88 -6.53
CA ARG A 119 -13.58 14.43 -7.84
C ARG A 119 -12.92 13.58 -8.91
N HIS A 120 -13.69 13.25 -9.92
CA HIS A 120 -13.15 12.68 -11.13
C HIS A 120 -12.29 13.68 -11.90
N PRO A 121 -11.25 13.20 -12.61
CA PRO A 121 -10.57 14.01 -13.59
C PRO A 121 -11.50 14.32 -14.77
N ALA A 122 -11.22 15.40 -15.49
CA ALA A 122 -11.97 15.73 -16.71
C ALA A 122 -11.92 14.57 -17.72
N PRO A 123 -13.00 14.32 -18.49
CA PRO A 123 -14.18 15.18 -18.68
C PRO A 123 -15.32 14.96 -17.66
N LEU A 124 -15.28 13.89 -16.88
CA LEU A 124 -16.32 13.55 -15.92
C LEU A 124 -16.15 14.46 -14.68
N LYS A 125 -16.80 15.62 -14.61
CA LYS A 125 -16.68 16.52 -13.44
C LYS A 125 -17.63 16.14 -12.30
N CYS A 126 -17.85 14.85 -12.04
CA CYS A 126 -18.74 14.37 -10.98
C CYS A 126 -17.98 14.13 -9.66
N MET A 127 -18.74 14.11 -8.57
CA MET A 127 -18.27 13.68 -7.23
C MET A 127 -18.56 12.20 -7.05
N SER A 128 -17.65 11.48 -6.42
CA SER A 128 -17.84 10.07 -6.08
C SER A 128 -17.18 9.74 -4.75
N THR A 129 -17.51 8.57 -4.21
CA THR A 129 -16.99 8.14 -2.92
C THR A 129 -15.78 7.25 -3.11
N ALA A 130 -14.62 7.77 -2.74
CA ALA A 130 -13.39 6.99 -2.66
C ALA A 130 -13.35 6.20 -1.35
N VAL A 131 -13.35 4.88 -1.47
CA VAL A 131 -13.33 3.90 -0.39
C VAL A 131 -11.89 3.39 -0.22
N TYR A 132 -11.49 3.01 0.99
CA TYR A 132 -10.12 2.57 1.28
C TYR A 132 -10.16 1.22 1.97
N TYR A 133 -9.42 0.24 1.47
CA TYR A 133 -9.31 -1.09 2.07
C TYR A 133 -7.84 -1.40 2.33
N ASN A 134 -7.53 -1.93 3.50
CA ASN A 134 -6.19 -2.41 3.79
C ASN A 134 -6.14 -3.92 3.58
N ILE A 135 -5.25 -4.36 2.70
CA ILE A 135 -4.99 -5.79 2.47
C ILE A 135 -3.62 -6.10 3.04
N TYR A 136 -3.62 -6.90 4.09
CA TYR A 136 -2.39 -7.26 4.79
C TYR A 136 -1.79 -8.57 4.28
N ASP A 137 -2.62 -9.48 3.77
CA ASP A 137 -2.14 -10.76 3.24
C ASP A 137 -1.80 -10.64 1.75
N LYS A 138 -0.51 -10.79 1.45
CA LYS A 138 0.00 -10.83 0.08
C LYS A 138 -0.44 -12.12 -0.64
N ASN A 139 -0.67 -13.20 0.09
CA ASN A 139 -1.04 -14.48 -0.49
C ASN A 139 -2.47 -14.43 -1.05
N SER A 140 -3.41 -13.76 -0.37
CA SER A 140 -4.75 -13.50 -0.91
C SER A 140 -4.68 -12.82 -2.29
N LEU A 141 -3.83 -11.79 -2.42
CA LEU A 141 -3.60 -11.13 -3.72
C LEU A 141 -2.96 -12.07 -4.74
N ALA A 142 -1.92 -12.81 -4.35
CA ALA A 142 -1.25 -13.74 -5.26
C ALA A 142 -2.20 -14.83 -5.78
N ASN A 143 -3.05 -15.37 -4.90
CA ASN A 143 -4.06 -16.39 -5.24
C ASN A 143 -5.14 -15.85 -6.18
N LEU A 144 -5.57 -14.60 -5.97
CA LEU A 144 -6.51 -13.93 -6.87
C LEU A 144 -5.94 -13.83 -8.29
N PHE A 145 -4.71 -13.34 -8.42
CA PHE A 145 -4.09 -13.15 -9.73
C PHE A 145 -3.58 -14.45 -10.36
N ALA A 146 -3.37 -15.51 -9.59
CA ALA A 146 -3.01 -16.83 -10.13
C ALA A 146 -4.08 -17.41 -11.07
N GLN A 147 -5.32 -16.94 -10.95
CA GLN A 147 -6.44 -17.32 -11.83
C GLN A 147 -6.46 -16.57 -13.16
N THR A 148 -5.50 -15.66 -13.38
CA THR A 148 -5.44 -14.79 -14.55
C THR A 148 -4.23 -15.11 -15.42
N THR A 149 -4.24 -14.62 -16.65
CA THR A 149 -3.12 -14.77 -17.59
C THR A 149 -1.87 -14.01 -17.13
N MET A 150 -2.04 -12.97 -16.30
CA MET A 150 -0.95 -12.12 -15.80
C MET A 150 -0.72 -12.38 -14.31
N PRO A 151 0.23 -13.26 -13.93
CA PRO A 151 0.50 -13.52 -12.53
C PRO A 151 1.11 -12.30 -11.84
N LEU A 152 0.78 -12.15 -10.56
CA LEU A 152 1.39 -11.13 -9.72
C LEU A 152 2.87 -11.46 -9.49
N LYS A 153 3.77 -10.57 -9.94
CA LYS A 153 5.20 -10.71 -9.71
C LYS A 153 5.51 -10.30 -8.27
N THR A 154 6.17 -11.19 -7.54
CA THR A 154 6.60 -10.87 -6.17
C THR A 154 7.87 -10.03 -6.15
N LYS A 155 8.70 -10.20 -7.17
CA LYS A 155 9.98 -9.53 -7.42
C LYS A 155 10.16 -9.41 -8.93
N ALA A 156 10.73 -8.29 -9.36
CA ALA A 156 11.20 -8.10 -10.73
C ALA A 156 12.64 -7.58 -10.67
N TYR A 157 13.45 -7.97 -11.64
CA TYR A 157 14.84 -7.55 -11.74
C TYR A 157 14.97 -6.66 -12.97
N PHE A 158 15.67 -5.53 -12.83
CA PHE A 158 15.84 -4.58 -13.91
C PHE A 158 17.32 -4.35 -14.17
N ARG A 159 17.71 -4.27 -15.43
CA ARG A 159 19.03 -3.82 -15.89
C ARG A 159 18.81 -2.75 -16.94
N ASN A 160 19.34 -1.56 -16.72
CA ASN A 160 19.20 -0.43 -17.66
C ASN A 160 17.75 -0.19 -18.12
N LYS A 161 16.79 -0.27 -17.17
CA LYS A 161 15.34 -0.10 -17.38
C LYS A 161 14.60 -1.27 -18.03
N GLU A 162 15.32 -2.26 -18.55
CA GLU A 162 14.69 -3.47 -19.09
C GLU A 162 14.51 -4.50 -17.98
N GLU A 163 13.34 -5.14 -17.94
CA GLU A 163 13.11 -6.27 -17.04
C GLU A 163 13.94 -7.46 -17.53
N VAL A 164 14.77 -8.00 -16.65
CA VAL A 164 15.58 -9.17 -16.90
C VAL A 164 15.06 -10.35 -16.10
N SER A 165 15.19 -11.55 -16.66
CA SER A 165 14.83 -12.78 -15.97
C SER A 165 15.51 -12.87 -14.61
N ALA A 166 14.81 -13.48 -13.65
CA ALA A 166 15.36 -13.73 -12.34
C ALA A 166 16.75 -14.38 -12.48
N PRO A 167 17.75 -13.91 -11.74
CA PRO A 167 19.05 -14.58 -11.73
C PRO A 167 18.82 -16.05 -11.42
N PRO A 168 19.45 -16.99 -12.16
CA PRO A 168 19.23 -18.41 -11.97
C PRO A 168 19.39 -18.78 -10.50
N SER A 169 18.60 -19.76 -10.04
CA SER A 169 18.48 -20.22 -8.64
C SER A 169 19.83 -20.49 -7.95
N ALA A 170 20.89 -20.71 -8.73
CA ALA A 170 22.28 -20.73 -8.28
C ALA A 170 22.70 -19.50 -7.45
N VAL A 171 22.02 -18.35 -7.60
CA VAL A 171 22.27 -17.13 -6.81
C VAL A 171 21.81 -17.26 -5.34
N GLN A 172 20.88 -18.16 -5.02
CA GLN A 172 20.43 -18.38 -3.64
C GLN A 172 21.48 -19.11 -2.79
N ASN A 173 22.23 -20.03 -3.42
CA ASN A 173 23.31 -20.80 -2.83
C ASN A 173 24.68 -20.10 -2.92
N LEU A 174 24.71 -18.82 -3.26
CA LEU A 174 25.95 -18.06 -3.21
C LEU A 174 26.38 -17.83 -1.75
N SER A 175 27.66 -18.08 -1.52
CA SER A 175 28.35 -17.68 -0.30
C SER A 175 28.19 -16.18 -0.06
N ALA A 176 28.33 -15.73 1.19
CA ALA A 176 28.24 -14.31 1.53
C ALA A 176 29.21 -13.46 0.68
N ARG A 177 30.38 -14.01 0.34
CA ARG A 177 31.40 -13.36 -0.48
C ARG A 177 30.95 -13.15 -1.93
N GLU A 178 30.31 -14.16 -2.53
CA GLU A 178 29.78 -14.07 -3.89
C GLU A 178 28.57 -13.14 -3.96
N LYS A 179 27.73 -13.10 -2.90
CA LYS A 179 26.64 -12.12 -2.79
C LYS A 179 27.18 -10.68 -2.77
N VAL A 180 28.28 -10.43 -2.06
CA VAL A 180 28.95 -9.11 -2.02
C VAL A 180 29.57 -8.77 -3.38
N LEU A 181 30.23 -9.72 -4.05
CA LEU A 181 30.81 -9.49 -5.39
C LEU A 181 29.73 -9.21 -6.44
N LEU A 182 28.63 -9.96 -6.43
CA LEU A 182 27.49 -9.75 -7.32
C LEU A 182 26.81 -8.39 -7.04
N ALA A 183 26.72 -7.99 -5.77
CA ALA A 183 26.23 -6.67 -5.38
C ALA A 183 27.16 -5.55 -5.88
N LYS A 184 28.48 -5.72 -5.76
CA LYS A 184 29.48 -4.78 -6.30
C LYS A 184 29.39 -4.69 -7.83
N GLN A 185 29.23 -5.81 -8.53
CA GLN A 185 29.02 -5.82 -9.99
C GLN A 185 27.73 -5.12 -10.40
N ARG A 186 26.64 -5.28 -9.64
CA ARG A 186 25.34 -4.62 -9.92
C ARG A 186 25.34 -3.13 -9.62
N ALA A 187 26.08 -2.69 -8.60
CA ALA A 187 26.18 -1.28 -8.24
C ALA A 187 26.91 -0.45 -9.32
N GLY A 188 27.65 -1.11 -10.23
CA GLY A 188 28.52 -0.45 -11.20
C GLY A 188 29.62 0.37 -10.52
N SER A 189 30.46 1.04 -11.30
CA SER A 189 31.62 1.84 -10.84
C SER A 189 31.25 3.10 -10.03
N ARG A 190 30.04 3.20 -9.48
CA ARG A 190 29.59 4.32 -8.64
C ARG A 190 30.06 4.26 -7.20
N TRP A 191 30.58 3.12 -6.75
CA TRP A 191 31.27 3.03 -5.47
C TRP A 191 32.76 3.04 -5.76
N GLY A 192 33.40 4.14 -5.37
CA GLY A 192 34.75 4.51 -5.74
C GLY A 192 35.71 3.32 -5.74
N THR A 193 36.44 3.21 -6.83
CA THR A 193 37.65 2.42 -6.95
C THR A 193 38.45 2.55 -5.66
N GLU A 194 38.74 1.43 -5.00
CA GLU A 194 39.74 1.35 -3.94
C GLU A 194 41.09 1.79 -4.52
N ALA A 195 41.37 3.09 -4.45
CA ALA A 195 42.63 3.68 -4.82
C ALA A 195 42.99 4.71 -3.75
N ASN A 196 43.43 4.22 -2.59
CA ASN A 196 44.63 4.67 -1.88
C ASN A 196 44.69 4.05 -0.48
N LEU A 197 45.03 2.77 -0.45
CA LEU A 197 45.64 2.11 0.70
C LEU A 197 47.14 2.43 0.72
N THR A 198 47.50 3.70 0.85
CA THR A 198 48.86 4.10 1.27
C THR A 198 48.87 5.57 1.64
N ARG A 199 48.62 5.89 2.92
CA ARG A 199 49.34 6.98 3.58
C ARG A 199 49.57 6.63 5.04
N GLN A 200 50.86 6.44 5.28
CA GLN A 200 51.57 6.17 6.52
C GLN A 200 50.98 6.90 7.75
N ARG A 201 50.93 6.19 8.88
CA ARG A 201 51.20 6.81 10.19
C ARG A 201 52.72 6.89 10.33
N PRO A 202 53.26 8.02 10.83
CA PRO A 202 53.59 8.12 12.25
C PRO A 202 53.00 9.43 12.84
N GLY A 203 52.52 9.47 14.08
CA GLY A 203 53.33 9.47 15.28
C GLY A 203 53.37 10.91 15.82
N ASP A 204 52.82 11.11 17.02
CA ASP A 204 52.88 12.27 17.93
C ASP A 204 51.47 12.57 18.48
N SER A 205 51.13 12.04 19.65
CA SER A 205 51.49 12.58 20.98
C SER A 205 50.98 14.00 21.16
N CYS A 206 49.88 14.14 21.92
CA CYS A 206 49.81 15.04 23.08
C CYS A 206 48.57 14.69 23.91
N TYR A 207 48.83 14.38 25.17
CA TYR A 207 47.89 14.16 26.25
C TYR A 207 47.38 15.51 26.82
N ALA A 208 46.29 15.40 27.60
CA ALA A 208 45.70 16.37 28.55
C ALA A 208 44.81 17.47 27.94
N ALA A 209 43.65 17.84 28.51
CA ALA A 209 43.22 17.74 29.90
C ALA A 209 41.70 17.52 30.02
N ARG A 210 41.33 16.92 31.16
CA ARG A 210 39.99 16.93 31.77
C ARG A 210 39.62 18.35 32.17
N GLU A 211 38.35 18.72 32.05
CA GLU A 211 37.59 19.31 33.16
C GLU A 211 36.08 19.17 32.95
N SER A 212 35.39 19.06 34.07
CA SER A 212 34.03 18.62 34.31
C SER A 212 33.04 19.78 34.44
N GLY A 213 31.80 19.63 33.95
CA GLY A 213 30.70 20.55 34.26
C GLY A 213 29.41 20.23 33.47
N PRO A 214 28.21 20.59 33.99
CA PRO A 214 27.09 19.63 34.08
C PRO A 214 26.08 19.66 32.94
N ALA A 215 25.23 18.62 33.00
CA ALA A 215 24.14 18.25 32.12
C ALA A 215 23.22 19.40 31.67
N GLN A 216 22.93 19.42 30.37
CA GLN A 216 21.64 19.86 29.87
C GLN A 216 21.11 18.91 28.81
N GLU A 217 19.85 18.57 29.03
CA GLU A 217 19.00 17.58 28.42
C GLU A 217 18.58 18.03 27.01
N SER A 218 18.87 17.25 25.97
CA SER A 218 18.12 17.33 24.70
C SER A 218 18.47 16.23 23.70
N SER A 219 17.48 15.36 23.50
CA SER A 219 17.00 14.89 22.20
C SER A 219 17.86 13.93 21.35
N LYS A 220 17.12 13.00 20.72
CA LYS A 220 17.48 12.14 19.57
C LYS A 220 18.12 10.80 19.91
N LEU A 221 17.26 9.83 20.23
CA LEU A 221 17.48 8.44 19.82
C LEU A 221 16.58 8.15 18.61
N SER A 222 17.18 8.27 17.43
CA SER A 222 16.72 7.66 16.19
C SER A 222 16.89 6.15 16.29
N GLY A 223 15.90 5.48 16.87
CA GLY A 223 15.75 4.03 16.80
C GLY A 223 15.19 3.65 15.43
N GLY A 224 16.06 3.28 14.51
CA GLY A 224 15.69 2.65 13.24
C GLY A 224 14.95 1.35 13.48
N ARG A 225 13.62 1.38 13.34
CA ARG A 225 12.83 0.18 13.04
C ARG A 225 12.50 0.20 11.56
N THR A 226 13.06 -0.76 10.86
CA THR A 226 12.68 -1.19 9.51
C THR A 226 11.17 -1.42 9.46
N SER A 227 10.45 -0.42 8.95
CA SER A 227 9.05 -0.57 8.58
C SER A 227 8.99 -1.47 7.36
N PHE A 228 8.62 -2.73 7.56
CA PHE A 228 8.11 -3.56 6.48
C PHE A 228 6.96 -2.81 5.82
N LEU A 229 7.13 -2.53 4.54
CA LEU A 229 6.18 -1.81 3.69
C LEU A 229 4.83 -2.55 3.73
N ARG A 230 3.78 -1.81 4.11
CA ARG A 230 2.40 -2.31 4.16
C ARG A 230 1.73 -2.00 2.82
N PRO A 231 1.11 -2.96 2.12
CA PRO A 231 0.23 -2.64 1.01
C PRO A 231 -1.02 -1.89 1.53
N THR A 232 -1.46 -0.84 0.83
CA THR A 232 -2.72 -0.12 1.10
C THR A 232 -3.48 0.01 -0.21
N MET A 233 -4.69 -0.54 -0.30
CA MET A 233 -5.51 -0.50 -1.51
C MET A 233 -6.53 0.64 -1.40
N VAL A 234 -6.74 1.39 -2.49
CA VAL A 234 -7.68 2.52 -2.54
C VAL A 234 -8.69 2.27 -3.65
N ILE A 235 -9.96 2.15 -3.29
CA ILE A 235 -10.98 1.76 -4.25
C ILE A 235 -12.11 2.76 -4.21
N SER A 236 -12.36 3.50 -5.28
CA SER A 236 -13.56 4.33 -5.34
C SER A 236 -14.73 3.49 -5.83
N ASP A 237 -15.88 3.55 -5.16
CA ASP A 237 -17.09 2.90 -5.63
C ASP A 237 -18.17 3.90 -6.06
N TYR A 238 -19.00 3.42 -6.97
CA TYR A 238 -20.07 4.10 -7.66
C TYR A 238 -21.43 3.58 -7.17
N GLY A 239 -22.03 4.33 -6.26
CA GLY A 239 -23.46 4.24 -5.99
C GLY A 239 -24.26 5.01 -7.06
N THR A 240 -25.30 4.34 -7.57
CA THR A 240 -26.48 4.82 -8.32
C THR A 240 -26.47 4.91 -9.86
N SER A 241 -27.26 3.97 -10.42
CA SER A 241 -28.01 3.93 -11.69
C SER A 241 -27.34 4.46 -12.97
N TRP A 242 -26.98 3.51 -13.84
CA TRP A 242 -27.07 3.71 -15.28
C TRP A 242 -28.04 2.67 -15.84
N ASN A 243 -29.32 3.05 -15.86
CA ASN A 243 -30.18 2.66 -16.97
C ASN A 243 -29.65 3.42 -18.18
N MET A 244 -28.92 2.72 -19.05
CA MET A 244 -28.71 3.07 -20.44
C MET A 244 -27.72 2.04 -20.96
N TRP A 245 -28.20 1.03 -21.67
CA TRP A 245 -27.80 0.67 -23.04
C TRP A 245 -28.97 -0.17 -23.60
N ASN A 246 -29.35 0.15 -24.83
CA ASN A 246 -30.53 -0.32 -25.59
C ASN A 246 -30.84 -1.82 -25.50
#